data_AF-A0A957YV13-F1
#
_entry.id   AF-A0A957YV13-F1
#
_cell.length_a   1.000
_cell.length_b   1.000
_cell.length_c   1.000
_cell.angle_alpha   90.00
_cell.angle_beta   90.00
_cell.angle_gamma   90.00
#
_symmetry.space_group_name_H-M   'P 1'
#
loop_
_entity.id
_entity.type
_entity.pdbx_description
1 polymer ?
#
loop_
_entity_poly.entity_id
_entity_poly.type
_entity_poly.pdbx_seq_one_letter_code
_entity_poly.pdbx_strand_id
1 'polypeptide(L)'
;LAVLVIISTIGYVYVNLQPVEPWREDGRAVYTFEREHPDMIAYTEWVQEQPFTETPLSQDYAAEDYQEDHGFTTSLQRLAIIRGVGTVVSSYSRGASFGGVVRVDRPATVRVYLYYFPGWQVLVDGEPGLYHISDQHGLIDIDIPAGEHRIDIRMGTTPVRQIGMAISAVTLLPILIFLFWPSRRVKQRSTT
;
A
#
# COMPACT_ATOMS: atom_id res chain seq x y z
N LEU A 1 31.32 16.01 -29.93
CA LEU A 1 30.92 15.78 -28.52
C LEU A 1 29.60 15.01 -28.43
N ALA A 2 28.47 15.55 -28.93
CA ALA A 2 27.15 14.90 -28.84
C ALA A 2 27.09 13.48 -29.46
N VAL A 3 27.73 13.27 -30.62
CA VAL A 3 27.78 11.94 -31.28
C VAL A 3 28.53 10.90 -30.45
N LEU A 4 29.61 11.30 -29.77
CA LEU A 4 30.37 10.40 -28.88
C LEU A 4 29.53 9.98 -27.66
N VAL A 5 28.75 10.90 -27.10
CA VAL A 5 27.82 10.62 -26.00
C VAL A 5 26.70 9.67 -26.44
N ILE A 6 26.17 9.84 -27.66
CA ILE A 6 25.13 8.92 -28.20
C ILE A 6 25.70 7.52 -28.43
N ILE A 7 26.91 7.41 -29.00
CA ILE A 7 27.55 6.11 -29.25
C ILE A 7 27.93 5.43 -27.93
N SER A 8 28.43 6.16 -26.94
CA SER A 8 28.80 5.59 -25.63
C SER A 8 27.58 5.17 -24.80
N THR A 9 26.39 5.69 -25.11
CA THR A 9 25.14 5.34 -24.42
C THR A 9 24.34 4.25 -25.11
N ILE A 10 24.69 3.86 -26.34
CA ILE A 10 23.92 2.85 -27.11
C ILE A 10 23.88 1.48 -26.43
N GLY A 11 24.91 1.12 -25.65
CA GLY A 11 24.96 -0.11 -24.86
C GLY A 11 23.96 -0.14 -23.70
N TYR A 12 23.51 1.04 -23.23
CA TYR A 12 22.47 1.16 -22.20
C TYR A 12 21.05 1.14 -22.79
N VAL A 13 20.91 1.21 -24.12
CA VAL A 13 19.60 1.11 -24.80
C VAL A 13 19.10 -0.33 -24.82
N TYR A 14 20.01 -1.30 -24.80
CA TYR A 14 19.66 -2.72 -24.71
C TYR A 14 19.48 -3.12 -23.25
N VAL A 15 18.21 -3.21 -22.83
CA VAL A 15 17.86 -3.77 -21.53
C VAL A 15 18.11 -5.27 -21.57
N ASN A 16 19.08 -5.75 -20.78
CA ASN A 16 19.22 -7.17 -20.49
C ASN A 16 18.07 -7.61 -19.57
N LEU A 17 16.94 -7.94 -20.17
CA LEU A 17 15.81 -8.51 -19.44
C LEU A 17 16.25 -9.87 -18.88
N GLN A 18 16.26 -9.98 -17.56
CA GLN A 18 16.35 -11.29 -16.92
C GLN A 18 15.07 -12.07 -17.27
N PRO A 19 15.16 -13.39 -17.50
CA PRO A 19 13.95 -14.20 -17.63
C PRO A 19 13.13 -14.06 -16.35
N VAL A 20 11.83 -13.83 -16.49
CA VAL A 20 10.92 -13.80 -15.35
C VAL A 20 10.69 -15.23 -14.90
N GLU A 21 11.14 -15.53 -13.69
CA GLU A 21 10.94 -16.83 -13.09
C GLU A 21 9.46 -17.00 -12.68
N PRO A 22 8.82 -18.16 -12.90
CA PRO A 22 7.38 -18.33 -12.65
C PRO A 22 6.93 -17.97 -11.22
N TRP A 23 7.79 -18.20 -10.22
CA TRP A 23 7.53 -17.86 -8.82
C TRP A 23 7.53 -16.36 -8.53
N ARG A 24 8.04 -15.52 -9.44
CA ARG A 24 8.02 -14.05 -9.28
C ARG A 24 6.68 -13.44 -9.65
N GLU A 25 5.86 -14.18 -10.39
CA GLU A 25 4.54 -13.76 -10.86
C GLU A 25 3.40 -14.45 -10.08
N ASP A 26 3.71 -15.31 -9.10
CA ASP A 26 2.69 -16.02 -8.31
C ASP A 26 2.13 -15.19 -7.13
N GLY A 27 2.62 -13.96 -6.93
CA GLY A 27 2.25 -13.06 -5.84
C GLY A 27 3.04 -13.22 -4.54
N ARG A 28 3.94 -14.22 -4.42
CA ARG A 28 4.70 -14.50 -3.19
C ARG A 28 6.11 -13.94 -3.18
N ALA A 29 6.49 -13.11 -4.16
CA ALA A 29 7.83 -12.56 -4.26
C ALA A 29 8.31 -11.89 -2.95
N VAL A 30 7.45 -11.13 -2.28
CA VAL A 30 7.75 -10.48 -0.99
C VAL A 30 7.91 -11.53 0.12
N TYR A 31 6.98 -12.49 0.21
CA TYR A 31 7.04 -13.54 1.21
C TYR A 31 8.32 -14.39 1.07
N THR A 32 8.67 -14.81 -0.14
CA THR A 32 9.90 -15.55 -0.43
C THR A 32 11.14 -14.75 -0.05
N PHE A 33 11.18 -13.47 -0.41
CA PHE A 33 12.28 -12.58 -0.04
C PHE A 33 12.46 -12.50 1.49
N GLU A 34 11.38 -12.34 2.25
CA GLU A 34 11.41 -12.30 3.71
C GLU A 34 11.81 -13.65 4.35
N ARG A 35 11.69 -14.78 3.63
CA ARG A 35 12.23 -16.10 4.07
C ARG A 35 13.72 -16.22 3.82
N GLU A 36 14.22 -15.68 2.71
CA GLU A 36 15.64 -15.66 2.39
C GLU A 36 16.41 -14.62 3.22
N HIS A 37 15.74 -13.54 3.62
CA HIS A 37 16.30 -12.41 4.37
C HIS A 37 15.46 -12.11 5.63
N PRO A 38 15.57 -12.93 6.70
CA PRO A 38 14.76 -12.78 7.91
C PRO A 38 15.02 -11.50 8.71
N ASP A 39 16.11 -10.79 8.40
CA ASP A 39 16.45 -9.47 8.92
C ASP A 39 15.84 -8.31 8.11
N MET A 40 15.23 -8.60 6.96
CA MET A 40 14.68 -7.61 6.02
C MET A 40 13.15 -7.71 5.90
N ILE A 41 12.45 -7.59 7.02
CA ILE A 41 10.98 -7.60 7.07
C ILE A 41 10.46 -6.17 7.18
N ALA A 42 9.48 -5.83 6.34
CA ALA A 42 8.89 -4.49 6.34
C ALA A 42 7.76 -4.37 7.37
N TYR A 43 7.83 -3.33 8.20
CA TYR A 43 6.79 -2.98 9.17
C TYR A 43 6.78 -1.47 9.45
N THR A 44 5.79 -1.01 10.21
CA THR A 44 5.62 0.41 10.56
C THR A 44 6.17 0.73 11.95
N GLU A 45 6.42 2.01 12.24
CA GLU A 45 6.93 2.47 13.54
C GLU A 45 6.08 2.04 14.76
N TRP A 46 4.82 1.64 14.56
CA TRP A 46 3.93 1.20 15.64
C TRP A 46 4.09 -0.26 16.05
N VAL A 47 4.92 -1.02 15.34
CA VAL A 47 5.28 -2.38 15.74
C VAL A 47 6.35 -2.31 16.81
N GLN A 48 6.02 -2.73 18.03
CA GLN A 48 6.91 -2.64 19.19
C GLN A 48 7.62 -3.97 19.46
N GLU A 49 6.98 -5.10 19.12
CA GLU A 49 7.56 -6.43 19.31
C GLU A 49 8.50 -6.75 18.16
N GLN A 50 9.80 -6.72 18.46
CA GLN A 50 10.88 -6.99 17.52
C GLN A 50 12.04 -7.68 18.27
N PRO A 51 12.82 -8.55 17.60
CA PRO A 51 12.66 -9.01 16.21
C PRO A 51 11.56 -10.08 16.08
N PHE A 52 11.00 -10.22 14.88
CA PHE A 52 10.13 -11.33 14.52
C PHE A 52 10.49 -11.80 13.12
N THR A 53 10.25 -13.08 12.84
CA THR A 53 10.47 -13.67 11.51
C THR A 53 9.18 -14.18 10.90
N GLU A 54 8.06 -14.19 11.60
CA GLU A 54 6.79 -14.67 11.09
C GLU A 54 5.65 -13.77 11.55
N THR A 55 4.57 -13.78 10.79
CA THR A 55 3.32 -13.07 11.08
C THR A 55 2.16 -14.05 11.00
N PRO A 56 0.97 -13.70 11.51
CA PRO A 56 -0.22 -14.54 11.33
C PRO A 56 -0.53 -14.89 9.87
N LEU A 57 -0.17 -14.03 8.91
CA LEU A 57 -0.39 -14.29 7.47
C LEU A 57 0.71 -15.15 6.83
N SER A 58 1.85 -15.38 7.49
CA SER A 58 2.93 -16.20 6.93
C SER A 58 2.46 -17.59 6.54
N GLN A 59 1.50 -18.16 7.28
CA GLN A 59 0.91 -19.46 6.96
C GLN A 59 0.02 -19.41 5.71
N ASP A 60 -0.79 -18.36 5.56
CA ASP A 60 -1.65 -18.16 4.39
C ASP A 60 -0.82 -17.94 3.11
N TYR A 61 0.31 -17.22 3.20
CA TYR A 61 1.25 -17.07 2.08
C TYR A 61 1.95 -18.38 1.72
N ALA A 62 2.21 -19.25 2.70
CA ALA A 62 2.83 -20.56 2.48
C ALA A 62 1.85 -21.61 1.92
N ALA A 63 0.54 -21.32 1.92
CA ALA A 63 -0.47 -22.29 1.53
C ALA A 63 -0.38 -22.67 0.04
N GLU A 64 -0.67 -23.94 -0.26
CA GLU A 64 -0.61 -24.46 -1.64
C GLU A 64 -1.68 -23.84 -2.54
N ASP A 65 -2.81 -23.42 -1.96
CA ASP A 65 -3.94 -22.78 -2.65
C ASP A 65 -3.80 -21.26 -2.75
N TYR A 66 -2.67 -20.68 -2.34
CA TYR A 66 -2.39 -19.27 -2.55
C TYR A 66 -2.43 -18.94 -4.04
N GLN A 67 -3.32 -18.03 -4.41
CA GLN A 67 -3.39 -17.43 -5.73
C GLN A 67 -3.60 -15.93 -5.60
N GLU A 68 -2.81 -15.19 -6.36
CA GLU A 68 -2.94 -13.75 -6.52
C GLU A 68 -3.07 -13.42 -8.01
N ASP A 69 -4.08 -12.64 -8.34
CA ASP A 69 -4.26 -12.09 -9.68
C ASP A 69 -4.15 -10.57 -9.59
N HIS A 70 -3.07 -9.98 -10.10
CA HIS A 70 -2.82 -8.53 -10.11
C HIS A 70 -3.02 -7.81 -8.76
N GLY A 71 -2.58 -8.40 -7.63
CA GLY A 71 -2.74 -7.80 -6.29
C GLY A 71 -4.05 -8.16 -5.59
N PHE A 72 -4.88 -9.03 -6.19
CA PHE A 72 -6.14 -9.49 -5.63
C PHE A 72 -6.02 -10.92 -5.13
N THR A 73 -6.35 -11.15 -3.87
CA THR A 73 -6.39 -12.48 -3.26
C THR A 73 -7.64 -12.65 -2.41
N THR A 74 -8.17 -13.87 -2.44
CA THR A 74 -9.35 -14.31 -1.67
C THR A 74 -8.99 -15.35 -0.62
N SER A 75 -7.80 -15.95 -0.68
CA SER A 75 -7.33 -16.94 0.29
C SER A 75 -6.77 -16.29 1.56
N LEU A 76 -6.19 -15.09 1.46
CA LEU A 76 -5.65 -14.39 2.64
C LEU A 76 -6.77 -13.99 3.61
N GLN A 77 -6.68 -14.52 4.83
CA GLN A 77 -7.60 -14.17 5.92
C GLN A 77 -7.15 -12.86 6.56
N ARG A 78 -7.57 -11.73 6.00
CA ARG A 78 -7.18 -10.40 6.50
C ARG A 78 -7.90 -10.00 7.79
N LEU A 79 -8.95 -10.71 8.18
CA LEU A 79 -9.75 -10.44 9.36
C LEU A 79 -9.69 -11.63 10.31
N ALA A 80 -9.56 -11.34 11.61
CA ALA A 80 -9.64 -12.34 12.67
C ALA A 80 -10.44 -11.79 13.85
N ILE A 81 -11.33 -12.61 14.43
CA ILE A 81 -12.03 -12.26 15.66
C ILE A 81 -11.10 -12.62 16.82
N ILE A 82 -10.48 -11.63 17.45
CA ILE A 82 -9.48 -11.83 18.52
C ILE A 82 -10.11 -11.81 19.92
N ARG A 83 -11.31 -11.23 20.06
CA ARG A 83 -12.10 -11.25 21.29
C ARG A 83 -13.57 -11.42 20.92
N GLY A 84 -14.28 -12.28 21.63
CA GLY A 84 -15.67 -12.63 21.35
C GLY A 84 -15.79 -13.96 20.59
N VAL A 85 -17.02 -14.29 20.19
CA VAL A 85 -17.34 -15.53 19.47
C VAL A 85 -18.13 -15.15 18.22
N GLY A 86 -17.70 -15.69 17.08
CA GLY A 86 -18.30 -15.42 15.78
C GLY A 86 -17.52 -16.08 14.65
N THR A 87 -17.86 -15.70 13.42
CA THR A 87 -17.23 -16.20 12.20
C THR A 87 -16.88 -15.06 11.25
N VAL A 88 -15.75 -15.21 10.56
CA VAL A 88 -15.42 -14.38 9.40
C VAL A 88 -16.13 -15.01 8.20
N VAL A 89 -17.18 -14.34 7.71
CA VAL A 89 -18.04 -14.81 6.61
C VAL A 89 -17.34 -14.66 5.27
N SER A 90 -16.60 -13.57 5.09
CA SER A 90 -15.76 -13.35 3.91
C SER A 90 -14.60 -12.42 4.23
N SER A 91 -13.52 -12.53 3.46
CA SER A 91 -12.34 -11.68 3.51
C SER A 91 -11.91 -11.35 2.08
N TYR A 92 -11.33 -10.17 1.88
CA TYR A 92 -10.71 -9.79 0.62
C TYR A 92 -9.46 -8.94 0.85
N SER A 93 -8.55 -8.98 -0.14
CA SER A 93 -7.34 -8.16 -0.19
C SER A 93 -7.15 -7.64 -1.62
N ARG A 94 -7.13 -6.31 -1.78
CA ARG A 94 -7.04 -5.62 -3.08
C ARG A 94 -6.02 -4.47 -3.06
N GLY A 95 -4.83 -4.72 -2.54
CA GLY A 95 -3.70 -3.78 -2.48
C GLY A 95 -3.90 -2.51 -1.63
N ALA A 96 -4.78 -1.61 -2.08
CA ALA A 96 -5.14 -0.36 -1.38
C ALA A 96 -6.48 -0.45 -0.65
N SER A 97 -7.16 -1.60 -0.70
CA SER A 97 -8.35 -1.87 0.09
C SER A 97 -8.41 -3.30 0.59
N PHE A 98 -8.90 -3.47 1.81
CA PHE A 98 -9.01 -4.73 2.52
C PHE A 98 -10.32 -4.75 3.29
N GLY A 99 -10.85 -5.92 3.59
CA GLY A 99 -12.08 -5.98 4.36
C GLY A 99 -12.80 -7.30 4.20
N GLY A 100 -14.06 -7.30 4.58
CA GLY A 100 -14.84 -8.51 4.63
C GLY A 100 -16.12 -8.36 5.44
N VAL A 101 -16.74 -9.50 5.71
CA VAL A 101 -17.96 -9.57 6.53
C VAL A 101 -17.67 -10.50 7.69
N VAL A 102 -18.05 -10.06 8.88
CA VAL A 102 -17.95 -10.82 10.12
C VAL A 102 -19.33 -10.94 10.75
N ARG A 103 -19.59 -12.05 11.43
CA ARG A 103 -20.81 -12.27 12.20
C ARG A 103 -20.43 -12.66 13.60
N VAL A 104 -20.92 -11.92 14.59
CA VAL A 104 -20.56 -12.10 16.00
C VAL A 104 -21.81 -12.15 16.87
N ASP A 105 -21.84 -13.07 17.83
CA ASP A 105 -23.03 -13.30 18.68
C ASP A 105 -23.14 -12.31 19.84
N ARG A 106 -22.02 -11.65 20.18
CA ARG A 106 -21.85 -10.68 21.27
C ARG A 106 -20.85 -9.60 20.82
N PRO A 107 -20.74 -8.47 21.55
CA PRO A 107 -19.68 -7.50 21.29
C PRO A 107 -18.31 -8.19 21.21
N ALA A 108 -17.56 -7.85 20.17
CA ALA A 108 -16.34 -8.53 19.77
C ALA A 108 -15.31 -7.54 19.24
N THR A 109 -14.05 -7.93 19.28
CA THR A 109 -12.96 -7.17 18.67
C THR A 109 -12.45 -7.94 17.44
N VAL A 110 -12.49 -7.29 16.29
CA VAL A 110 -11.98 -7.81 15.03
C VAL A 110 -10.63 -7.15 14.75
N ARG A 111 -9.61 -7.98 14.60
CA ARG A 111 -8.29 -7.58 14.14
C ARG A 111 -8.21 -7.66 12.64
N VAL A 112 -7.56 -6.67 12.06
CA VAL A 112 -7.19 -6.64 10.66
C VAL A 112 -5.69 -6.90 10.58
N TYR A 113 -5.28 -7.94 9.85
CA TYR A 113 -3.87 -8.23 9.58
C TYR A 113 -3.31 -7.26 8.52
N LEU A 114 -3.19 -6.01 8.94
CA LEU A 114 -2.66 -4.88 8.20
C LEU A 114 -1.98 -3.94 9.19
N TYR A 115 -0.69 -3.68 8.99
CA TYR A 115 0.02 -2.70 9.81
C TYR A 115 -0.61 -1.31 9.65
N TYR A 116 -0.78 -0.64 10.76
CA TYR A 116 -1.36 0.69 10.79
C TYR A 116 -0.44 1.70 10.11
N PHE A 117 -1.05 2.55 9.30
CA PHE A 117 -0.46 3.75 8.73
C PHE A 117 -1.53 4.86 8.79
N PRO A 118 -1.16 6.14 9.05
CA PRO A 118 -2.12 7.24 9.21
C PRO A 118 -3.07 7.48 8.02
N GLY A 119 -2.77 6.92 6.84
CA GLY A 119 -3.63 7.02 5.66
C GLY A 119 -4.81 6.05 5.62
N TRP A 120 -4.87 5.05 6.51
CA TRP A 120 -5.98 4.09 6.52
C TRP A 120 -7.30 4.73 6.98
N GLN A 121 -8.37 4.48 6.23
CA GLN A 121 -9.73 4.83 6.58
C GLN A 121 -10.50 3.54 6.83
N VAL A 122 -11.05 3.39 8.03
CA VAL A 122 -11.84 2.23 8.45
C VAL A 122 -13.32 2.60 8.39
N LEU A 123 -14.10 1.77 7.71
CA LEU A 123 -15.55 1.85 7.65
C LEU A 123 -16.15 0.58 8.25
N VAL A 124 -17.17 0.75 9.08
CA VAL A 124 -18.01 -0.32 9.59
C VAL A 124 -19.43 -0.02 9.12
N ASP A 125 -19.99 -0.94 8.33
CA ASP A 125 -21.32 -0.81 7.70
C ASP A 125 -21.49 0.47 6.87
N GLY A 126 -20.39 0.94 6.25
CA GLY A 126 -20.36 2.12 5.39
C GLY A 126 -20.10 3.44 6.12
N GLU A 127 -20.11 3.45 7.45
CA GLU A 127 -19.84 4.64 8.27
C GLU A 127 -18.42 4.62 8.85
N PRO A 128 -17.78 5.77 9.12
CA PRO A 128 -16.48 5.82 9.78
C PRO A 128 -16.47 5.04 11.10
N GLY A 129 -15.71 3.95 11.13
CA GLY A 129 -15.58 3.08 12.31
C GLY A 129 -14.54 3.61 13.29
N LEU A 130 -14.82 3.49 14.59
CA LEU A 130 -13.78 3.66 15.61
C LEU A 130 -12.88 2.42 15.59
N TYR A 131 -11.58 2.67 15.65
CA TYR A 131 -10.56 1.63 15.69
C TYR A 131 -9.42 2.08 16.59
N HIS A 132 -8.62 1.14 17.06
CA HIS A 132 -7.40 1.40 17.80
C HIS A 132 -6.24 0.60 17.22
N ILE A 133 -5.02 1.06 17.50
CA ILE A 133 -3.82 0.34 17.10
C ILE A 133 -3.60 -0.76 18.13
N SER A 134 -3.36 -1.99 17.68
CA SER A 134 -3.11 -3.11 18.57
C SER A 134 -1.80 -2.90 19.33
N ASP A 135 -1.81 -3.17 20.63
CA ASP A 135 -0.58 -3.19 21.42
C ASP A 135 0.40 -4.23 20.85
N GLN A 136 1.70 -3.93 20.92
CA GLN A 136 2.82 -4.76 20.48
C GLN A 136 2.97 -4.94 18.96
N HIS A 137 1.89 -5.16 18.22
CA HIS A 137 1.95 -5.59 16.82
C HIS A 137 1.68 -4.47 15.80
N GLY A 138 1.22 -3.30 16.24
CA GLY A 138 0.95 -2.17 15.34
C GLY A 138 -0.13 -2.42 14.28
N LEU A 139 -1.04 -3.36 14.52
CA LEU A 139 -2.17 -3.72 13.62
C LEU A 139 -3.41 -2.86 13.95
N ILE A 140 -4.48 -3.03 13.16
CA ILE A 140 -5.75 -2.32 13.36
C ILE A 140 -6.75 -3.26 14.05
N ASP A 141 -7.26 -2.83 15.20
CA ASP A 141 -8.31 -3.52 15.96
C ASP A 141 -9.59 -2.68 15.98
N ILE A 142 -10.73 -3.33 15.76
CA ILE A 142 -12.05 -2.69 15.61
C ILE A 142 -13.03 -3.38 16.55
N ASP A 143 -13.62 -2.61 17.47
CA ASP A 143 -14.69 -3.10 18.33
C ASP A 143 -16.04 -2.98 17.63
N ILE A 144 -16.75 -4.10 17.53
CA ILE A 144 -18.06 -4.19 16.89
C ILE A 144 -19.11 -4.75 17.86
N PRO A 145 -20.37 -4.30 17.78
CA PRO A 145 -21.45 -4.88 18.56
C PRO A 145 -21.81 -6.28 18.05
N ALA A 146 -22.75 -6.93 18.73
CA ALA A 146 -23.33 -8.19 18.26
C ALA A 146 -24.08 -7.96 16.95
N GLY A 147 -23.89 -8.85 15.97
CA GLY A 147 -24.51 -8.72 14.65
C GLY A 147 -23.62 -9.17 13.51
N GLU A 148 -24.10 -8.93 12.30
CA GLU A 148 -23.31 -9.05 11.09
C GLU A 148 -22.83 -7.66 10.68
N HIS A 149 -21.52 -7.52 10.48
CA HIS A 149 -20.89 -6.24 10.18
C HIS A 149 -19.99 -6.38 8.96
N ARG A 150 -20.07 -5.40 8.07
CA ARG A 150 -19.14 -5.24 6.95
C ARG A 150 -18.03 -4.28 7.37
N ILE A 151 -16.80 -4.76 7.30
CA ILE A 151 -15.60 -3.97 7.59
C ILE A 151 -14.90 -3.69 6.27
N ASP A 152 -14.69 -2.42 5.96
CA ASP A 152 -13.98 -1.97 4.76
C ASP A 152 -12.88 -0.99 5.13
N ILE A 153 -11.67 -1.27 4.67
CA ILE A 153 -10.47 -0.48 4.96
C ILE A 153 -9.87 -0.05 3.64
N ARG A 154 -9.59 1.24 3.49
CA ARG A 154 -9.03 1.80 2.25
C ARG A 154 -7.96 2.82 2.53
N MET A 155 -6.96 2.88 1.66
CA MET A 155 -5.94 3.91 1.73
C MET A 155 -6.53 5.24 1.24
N GLY A 156 -6.66 6.19 2.15
CA GLY A 156 -7.12 7.54 1.88
C GLY A 156 -6.01 8.50 1.49
N THR A 157 -6.35 9.78 1.42
CA THR A 157 -5.34 10.85 1.31
C THR A 157 -4.88 11.29 2.70
N THR A 158 -3.63 11.70 2.83
CA THR A 158 -3.06 12.23 4.08
C THR A 158 -2.91 13.75 4.00
N PRO A 159 -2.91 14.48 5.14
CA PRO A 159 -2.67 15.92 5.15
C PRO A 159 -1.33 16.30 4.48
N VAL A 160 -0.29 15.50 4.71
CA VAL A 160 1.03 15.71 4.09
C VAL A 160 0.96 15.56 2.57
N ARG A 161 0.21 14.57 2.06
CA ARG A 161 0.00 14.40 0.62
C ARG A 161 -0.74 15.59 0.02
N GLN A 162 -1.76 16.12 0.71
CA GLN A 162 -2.48 17.32 0.26
C GLN A 162 -1.57 18.57 0.22
N ILE A 163 -0.74 18.78 1.25
CA ILE A 163 0.23 19.88 1.29
C ILE A 163 1.25 19.74 0.16
N GLY A 164 1.79 18.53 -0.05
CA GLY A 164 2.71 18.25 -1.15
C GLY A 164 2.10 18.58 -2.51
N MET A 165 0.85 18.16 -2.77
CA MET A 165 0.11 18.51 -3.98
C MET A 165 -0.04 20.03 -4.15
N ALA A 166 -0.34 20.76 -3.08
CA ALA A 166 -0.44 22.21 -3.12
C ALA A 166 0.90 22.88 -3.45
N ILE A 167 2.01 22.45 -2.82
CA ILE A 167 3.36 22.96 -3.10
C ILE A 167 3.74 22.69 -4.56
N SER A 168 3.51 21.46 -5.05
CA SER A 168 3.77 21.10 -6.45
C SER A 168 2.96 21.98 -7.41
N ALA A 169 1.67 22.21 -7.14
CA ALA A 169 0.83 23.08 -7.96
C ALA A 169 1.33 24.53 -7.97
N VAL A 170 1.66 25.09 -6.80
CA VAL A 170 2.21 26.46 -6.65
C VAL A 170 3.55 26.61 -7.37
N THR A 171 4.36 25.55 -7.44
CA THR A 171 5.67 25.56 -8.12
C THR A 171 5.52 25.37 -9.63
N LEU A 172 4.59 24.51 -10.07
CA LEU A 172 4.35 24.24 -11.47
C LEU A 172 3.76 25.44 -12.21
N LEU A 173 2.86 26.19 -11.57
CA LEU A 173 2.20 27.37 -12.15
C LEU A 173 3.20 28.42 -12.70
N PRO A 174 4.18 28.95 -11.95
CA PRO A 174 5.13 29.93 -12.47
C PRO A 174 6.04 29.35 -13.55
N ILE A 175 6.40 28.05 -13.48
CA ILE A 175 7.16 27.38 -14.55
C ILE A 175 6.38 27.39 -15.86
N LEU A 176 5.10 27.03 -15.81
CA LEU A 176 4.22 27.07 -16.98
C LEU A 176 4.04 28.52 -17.48
N ILE A 177 3.81 29.48 -16.58
CA ILE A 177 3.70 30.91 -16.95
C ILE A 177 4.98 31.37 -17.67
N PHE A 178 6.15 31.04 -17.14
CA PHE A 178 7.43 31.41 -17.76
C PHE A 178 7.61 30.75 -19.14
N LEU A 179 7.34 29.45 -19.25
CA LEU A 179 7.51 28.69 -20.49
C LEU A 179 6.58 29.17 -21.61
N PHE A 180 5.36 29.56 -21.26
CA PHE A 180 4.35 30.06 -22.20
C PHE A 180 4.29 31.59 -22.28
N TRP A 181 5.19 32.32 -21.60
CA TRP A 181 5.24 33.78 -21.70
C TRP A 181 5.72 34.18 -23.10
N PRO A 182 4.94 34.95 -23.89
CA PRO A 182 5.36 35.36 -25.22
C PRO A 182 6.62 36.23 -25.12
N SER A 183 7.75 35.69 -25.58
CA SER A 183 8.99 36.44 -25.74
C SER A 183 8.72 37.61 -26.68
N ARG A 184 8.67 38.83 -26.13
CA ARG A 184 8.72 40.04 -26.94
C ARG A 184 10.09 40.06 -27.62
N ARG A 185 10.15 39.67 -28.90
CA ARG A 185 11.35 39.84 -29.72
C ARG A 185 11.82 41.28 -29.59
N VAL A 186 12.94 41.48 -28.91
CA VAL A 186 13.61 42.78 -28.83
C VAL A 186 14.00 43.16 -30.26
N LYS A 187 13.30 44.12 -30.86
CA LYS A 187 13.71 44.72 -32.13
C LYS A 187 15.06 45.40 -31.87
N GLN A 188 16.14 44.80 -32.36
CA GLN A 188 17.43 45.47 -32.44
C GLN A 188 17.25 46.74 -33.28
N ARG A 189 17.38 47.92 -32.66
CA ARG A 189 17.46 49.19 -33.38
C ARG A 189 18.82 49.23 -34.08
N SER A 190 18.81 49.22 -35.41
CA SER A 190 20.00 49.56 -36.19
C SER A 190 20.29 51.05 -36.00
N THR A 191 21.35 51.36 -35.27
CA THR A 191 21.95 52.70 -35.29
C THR A 191 22.71 52.86 -36.61
N THR A 192 22.25 53.81 -37.43
CA THR A 192 22.93 54.34 -38.62
C THR A 192 23.96 55.38 -38.18
#